data_AF-A0A7S3TZV1-F1
#
_entry.id   AF-A0A7S3TZV1-F1
#
_cell.length_a   1.000
_cell.length_b   1.000
_cell.length_c   1.000
_cell.angle_alpha   90.00
_cell.angle_beta   90.00
_cell.angle_gamma   90.00
#
_symmetry.space_group_name_H-M   'P 1'
#
loop_
_entity.id
_entity.type
_entity.pdbx_description
1 polymer ?
#
loop_
_entity_poly.entity_id
_entity_poly.type
_entity_poly.pdbx_seq_one_letter_code
_entity_poly.pdbx_strand_id
1 'polypeptide(L)'
;GDPEKFKDVQLAFEVLSDPDKREKYDAMGEEGLNDDSPGPQDIFAQMFGGKGSGKGRGRQRPRTKDQVKPMWVTLEELYTGVTRKLPITRKVLVAGSEEEKCDACDGQGTVVQVIRMGPLMQQIQSACPRCGGAGSSAKTKTEREVLEVF
;
A
#
# COMPACT_ATOMS: atom_id res chain seq x y z
N GLY A 1 0.38 25.17 -7.43
CA GLY A 1 0.96 24.14 -8.31
C GLY A 1 0.72 24.59 -9.73
N ASP A 2 1.71 24.45 -10.59
CA ASP A 2 1.64 24.88 -11.99
C ASP A 2 0.84 23.85 -12.81
N PRO A 3 -0.32 24.22 -13.39
CA PRO A 3 -1.18 23.29 -14.10
C PRO A 3 -0.54 22.72 -15.36
N GLU A 4 0.45 23.39 -15.95
CA GLU A 4 1.14 22.91 -17.16
C GLU A 4 2.10 21.76 -16.82
N LYS A 5 2.92 21.94 -15.78
CA LYS A 5 3.83 20.89 -15.30
C LYS A 5 3.11 19.61 -14.89
N PHE A 6 1.89 19.74 -14.39
CA PHE A 6 1.08 18.58 -14.04
C PHE A 6 0.60 17.80 -15.27
N LYS A 7 0.30 18.50 -16.38
CA LYS A 7 -0.06 17.88 -17.65
C LYS A 7 1.14 17.16 -18.26
N ASP A 8 2.31 17.79 -18.23
CA ASP A 8 3.54 17.21 -18.80
C ASP A 8 3.95 15.93 -18.08
N VAL A 9 3.87 15.92 -16.74
CA VAL A 9 4.21 14.75 -15.92
C VAL A 9 3.22 13.60 -16.17
N GLN A 10 1.94 13.91 -16.41
CA GLN A 10 0.95 12.89 -16.73
C GLN A 10 1.16 12.30 -18.14
N LEU A 11 1.43 13.15 -19.13
CA LEU A 11 1.75 12.71 -20.49
C LEU A 11 2.97 11.78 -20.49
N ALA A 12 4.03 12.18 -19.78
CA ALA A 12 5.24 11.36 -19.65
C ALA A 12 4.95 10.01 -18.97
N PHE A 13 4.10 9.99 -17.94
CA PHE A 13 3.69 8.75 -17.29
C PHE A 13 2.91 7.84 -18.23
N GLU A 14 2.00 8.38 -19.03
CA GLU A 14 1.21 7.60 -20.00
C GLU A 14 2.08 6.95 -21.08
N VAL A 15 3.01 7.70 -21.65
CA VAL A 15 3.92 7.20 -22.69
C VAL A 15 4.87 6.15 -22.13
N LEU A 16 5.39 6.34 -20.92
CA LEU A 16 6.42 5.46 -20.34
C LEU A 16 5.87 4.28 -19.55
N SER A 17 4.58 4.29 -19.19
CA SER A 17 3.95 3.19 -18.43
C SER A 17 3.46 2.05 -19.31
N ASP A 18 3.18 2.31 -20.60
CA ASP A 18 2.77 1.31 -21.58
C ASP A 18 3.96 0.94 -22.48
N PRO A 19 4.40 -0.34 -22.51
CA PRO A 19 5.55 -0.76 -23.30
C PRO A 19 5.38 -0.48 -24.81
N ASP A 20 4.16 -0.56 -25.34
CA ASP A 20 3.91 -0.35 -26.77
C ASP A 20 3.98 1.15 -27.12
N LYS A 21 3.46 2.03 -26.26
CA LYS A 21 3.55 3.49 -26.45
C LYS A 21 4.98 3.99 -26.26
N ARG A 22 5.72 3.39 -25.33
CA ARG A 22 7.13 3.69 -25.11
C ARG A 22 7.96 3.31 -26.34
N GLU A 23 7.74 2.12 -26.91
CA GLU A 23 8.44 1.69 -28.12
C GLU A 23 8.15 2.61 -29.31
N LYS A 24 6.89 3.04 -29.49
CA LYS A 24 6.51 4.03 -30.51
C LYS A 24 7.21 5.38 -30.31
N TYR A 25 7.27 5.88 -29.06
CA TYR A 25 7.96 7.13 -28.72
C TYR A 25 9.48 7.01 -28.93
N ASP A 26 10.08 5.90 -28.53
CA ASP A 26 11.52 5.64 -28.70
C ASP A 26 11.90 5.52 -30.20
N ALA A 27 10.96 5.08 -31.06
CA ALA A 27 11.18 4.90 -32.49
C ALA A 27 10.88 6.15 -33.35
N MET A 28 9.84 6.92 -33.03
CA MET A 28 9.34 8.03 -33.86
C MET A 28 9.22 9.37 -33.12
N GLY A 29 9.65 9.44 -31.86
CA GLY A 29 9.52 10.63 -31.03
C GLY A 29 8.06 11.00 -30.72
N GLU A 30 7.84 12.25 -30.33
CA GLU A 30 6.51 12.77 -29.98
C GLU A 30 5.51 12.72 -31.16
N GLU A 31 6.01 12.75 -32.39
CA GLU A 31 5.20 12.68 -33.62
C GLU A 31 4.52 11.32 -33.80
N GLY A 32 5.13 10.23 -33.31
CA GLY A 32 4.58 8.87 -33.37
C GLY A 32 3.43 8.59 -32.40
N LEU A 33 3.13 9.54 -31.50
CA LEU A 33 2.05 9.45 -30.52
C LEU A 33 0.77 10.18 -30.97
N ASN A 34 0.85 11.04 -31.99
CA ASN A 34 -0.27 11.89 -32.41
C ASN A 34 -1.37 11.16 -33.21
N ASP A 35 -1.09 9.97 -33.75
CA ASP A 35 -2.05 9.21 -34.58
C ASP A 35 -3.05 8.37 -33.73
N ASP A 36 -2.78 8.21 -32.44
CA ASP A 36 -3.56 7.34 -31.51
C ASP A 36 -4.01 8.09 -30.23
N SER A 37 -3.82 9.41 -30.13
CA SER A 37 -4.08 10.15 -28.88
C SER A 37 -5.50 10.71 -28.80
N PRO A 38 -6.43 10.11 -28.02
CA PRO A 38 -7.68 10.77 -27.67
C PRO A 38 -7.36 12.05 -26.91
N GLY A 39 -7.95 13.17 -27.34
CA GLY A 39 -7.55 14.51 -26.89
C GLY A 39 -7.52 14.67 -25.36
N PRO A 40 -6.79 15.69 -24.86
CA PRO A 40 -6.50 15.88 -23.42
C PRO A 40 -7.74 15.98 -22.51
N GLN A 41 -8.92 16.21 -23.09
CA GLN A 41 -10.20 16.25 -22.37
C GLN A 41 -10.73 14.83 -22.03
N ASP A 42 -10.46 13.84 -22.88
CA ASP A 42 -10.88 12.45 -22.71
C ASP A 42 -9.97 11.69 -21.75
N ILE A 43 -8.68 12.05 -21.72
CA ILE A 43 -7.69 11.51 -20.76
C ILE A 43 -8.04 11.94 -19.33
N PHE A 44 -8.43 13.20 -19.13
CA PHE A 44 -8.88 13.68 -17.82
C PHE A 44 -10.18 12.99 -17.39
N ALA A 45 -11.11 12.74 -18.31
CA ALA A 45 -12.33 12.00 -18.04
C ALA A 45 -12.03 10.52 -17.67
N GLN A 46 -11.12 9.85 -18.37
CA GLN A 46 -10.71 8.48 -18.09
C GLN A 46 -9.97 8.35 -16.75
N MET A 47 -9.24 9.38 -16.32
CA MET A 47 -8.53 9.42 -15.05
C MET A 47 -9.43 9.84 -13.86
N PHE A 48 -10.43 10.71 -14.07
CA PHE A 48 -11.26 11.29 -13.00
C PHE A 48 -12.71 10.79 -12.90
N GLY A 49 -13.24 9.96 -13.82
CA GLY A 49 -14.59 9.40 -13.59
C GLY A 49 -15.34 8.76 -14.75
N GLY A 50 -14.73 8.57 -15.92
CA GLY A 50 -15.36 8.00 -17.11
C GLY A 50 -15.10 6.50 -17.23
N LYS A 51 -16.09 5.69 -16.84
CA LYS A 51 -16.30 4.31 -17.33
C LYS A 51 -15.18 3.29 -16.97
N GLY A 52 -15.02 3.03 -15.67
CA GLY A 52 -14.13 1.96 -15.21
C GLY A 52 -13.98 1.90 -13.70
N SER A 53 -15.08 1.84 -12.96
CA SER A 53 -15.07 1.72 -11.51
C SER A 53 -14.47 0.37 -11.07
N GLY A 54 -13.14 0.28 -10.97
CA GLY A 54 -12.52 -0.87 -10.32
C GLY A 54 -11.11 -1.23 -10.78
N LYS A 55 -10.12 -0.36 -10.59
CA LYS A 55 -8.74 -0.82 -10.33
C LYS A 55 -7.88 0.32 -9.85
N GLY A 56 -7.16 0.12 -8.76
CA GLY A 56 -6.19 1.09 -8.25
C GLY A 56 -6.57 1.76 -6.94
N ARG A 57 -7.29 1.09 -6.02
CA ARG A 57 -7.07 1.40 -4.61
C ARG A 57 -5.65 0.95 -4.28
N GLY A 58 -4.72 1.91 -4.30
CA GLY A 58 -3.35 1.73 -3.87
C GLY A 58 -3.34 0.91 -2.59
N ARG A 59 -2.58 -0.18 -2.64
CA ARG A 59 -2.63 -1.26 -1.67
C ARG A 59 -2.04 -0.78 -0.35
N GLN A 60 -2.86 -0.13 0.46
CA GLN A 60 -2.42 0.36 1.75
C GLN A 60 -2.16 -0.87 2.63
N ARG A 61 -0.87 -1.12 2.88
CA ARG A 61 -0.44 -2.18 3.78
C ARG A 61 -1.18 -2.02 5.12
N PRO A 62 -1.68 -3.11 5.71
CA PRO A 62 -2.25 -3.05 7.05
C PRO A 62 -1.23 -2.41 7.99
N ARG A 63 -1.61 -1.31 8.64
CA ARG A 63 -0.78 -0.70 9.68
C ARG A 63 -0.66 -1.67 10.86
N THR A 64 0.50 -1.67 11.51
CA THR A 64 0.67 -2.38 12.78
C THR A 64 -0.36 -1.85 13.79
N LYS A 65 -0.90 -2.73 14.62
CA LYS A 65 -1.85 -2.34 15.67
C LYS A 65 -1.15 -1.44 16.70
N ASP A 66 -1.89 -0.46 17.21
CA ASP A 66 -1.40 0.42 18.27
C ASP A 66 -1.16 -0.35 19.58
N GLN A 67 -0.16 0.08 20.33
CA GLN A 67 0.19 -0.48 21.65
C GLN A 67 -0.21 0.54 22.72
N VAL A 68 -1.20 0.19 23.55
CA VAL A 68 -1.66 1.04 24.66
C VAL A 68 -1.23 0.41 25.98
N LYS A 69 -0.50 1.17 26.81
CA LYS A 69 -0.05 0.73 28.13
C LYS A 69 -0.48 1.75 29.20
N PRO A 70 -1.43 1.40 30.09
CA PRO A 70 -1.81 2.29 31.17
C PRO A 70 -0.66 2.45 32.17
N MET A 71 -0.41 3.68 32.63
CA MET A 71 0.55 3.98 33.68
C MET A 71 -0.14 4.71 34.82
N TRP A 72 0.17 4.29 36.04
CA TRP A 72 -0.36 4.90 37.26
C TRP A 72 0.51 6.09 37.65
N VAL A 73 -0.04 7.29 37.71
CA VAL A 73 0.66 8.49 38.17
C VAL A 73 -0.09 9.12 39.33
N THR A 74 0.65 9.73 40.26
CA THR A 74 0.05 10.55 41.31
C THR A 74 -0.26 11.95 40.79
N LEU A 75 -1.13 12.68 41.50
CA LEU A 75 -1.47 14.06 41.12
C LEU A 75 -0.23 14.98 41.21
N GLU A 76 0.59 14.82 42.24
CA GLU A 76 1.80 15.61 42.45
C GLU A 76 2.80 15.43 41.31
N GLU A 77 3.06 14.18 40.90
CA GLU A 77 3.93 13.86 39.77
C GLU A 77 3.43 14.43 38.44
N LEU A 78 2.11 14.53 38.25
CA LEU A 78 1.51 15.14 37.07
C LEU A 78 1.81 16.66 37.02
N TYR A 79 1.82 17.32 38.17
CA TYR A 79 2.09 18.76 38.26
C TYR A 79 3.58 19.10 38.18
N THR A 80 4.46 18.28 38.76
CA THR A 80 5.91 18.53 38.73
C THR A 80 6.58 17.99 37.46
N GLY A 81 5.91 17.09 36.74
CA GLY A 81 6.50 16.26 35.70
C GLY A 81 7.32 15.11 36.30
N VAL A 82 7.23 13.92 35.71
CA VAL A 82 8.03 12.76 36.12
C VAL A 82 8.43 11.94 34.91
N THR A 83 9.73 11.69 34.76
CA THR A 83 10.21 10.75 33.74
C THR A 83 10.11 9.33 34.27
N ARG A 84 9.33 8.48 33.62
CA ARG A 84 9.20 7.05 33.97
C ARG A 84 9.71 6.14 32.88
N LYS A 85 10.28 5.02 33.30
CA LYS A 85 10.80 3.96 32.43
C LYS A 85 9.68 3.01 32.01
N LEU A 86 9.30 3.06 30.74
CA LEU A 86 8.30 2.18 30.14
C LEU A 86 8.98 1.07 29.33
N PRO A 87 9.01 -0.19 29.82
CA PRO A 87 9.51 -1.30 29.04
C PRO A 87 8.53 -1.64 27.91
N ILE A 88 8.98 -1.56 26.66
CA ILE A 88 8.25 -1.94 25.45
C ILE A 88 8.89 -3.18 24.84
N THR A 89 8.05 -4.13 24.42
CA THR A 89 8.48 -5.29 23.65
C THR A 89 7.90 -5.13 22.25
N ARG A 90 8.77 -4.99 21.25
CA ARG A 90 8.38 -4.83 19.85
C ARG A 90 8.99 -5.92 18.99
N LYS A 91 8.34 -6.21 17.86
CA LYS A 91 8.91 -7.05 16.81
C LYS A 91 9.59 -6.14 15.80
N VAL A 92 10.88 -6.31 15.59
CA VAL A 92 11.67 -5.59 14.59
C VAL A 92 12.12 -6.54 13.49
N LEU A 93 12.27 -5.99 12.28
CA LEU A 93 12.87 -6.72 11.17
C LEU A 93 14.33 -7.08 11.53
N VAL A 94 14.77 -8.27 11.13
CA VAL A 94 16.18 -8.64 11.26
C VAL A 94 16.97 -7.87 10.21
N ALA A 95 18.14 -7.34 10.55
CA ALA A 95 18.98 -6.65 9.58
C ALA A 95 19.31 -7.61 8.41
N GLY A 96 19.06 -7.16 7.18
CA GLY A 96 19.22 -7.99 5.98
C GLY A 96 18.10 -9.01 5.74
N SER A 97 17.00 -8.98 6.49
CA SER A 97 15.81 -9.76 6.13
C SER A 97 15.12 -9.10 4.94
N GLU A 98 15.16 -9.77 3.80
CA GLU A 98 14.33 -9.40 2.67
C GLU A 98 12.89 -9.86 2.89
N GLU A 99 11.97 -9.10 2.31
CA GLU A 99 10.56 -9.36 2.42
C GLU A 99 10.15 -10.31 1.29
N GLU A 100 9.82 -11.55 1.65
CA GLU A 100 9.47 -12.59 0.69
C GLU A 100 7.98 -12.50 0.34
N LYS A 101 7.67 -12.63 -0.95
CA LYS A 101 6.30 -12.65 -1.46
C LYS A 101 5.58 -13.90 -0.94
N CYS A 102 4.34 -13.75 -0.48
CA CYS A 102 3.59 -14.88 0.04
C CYS A 102 3.10 -15.78 -1.11
N ASP A 103 3.64 -17.00 -1.26
CA ASP A 103 3.25 -17.91 -2.35
C ASP A 103 1.75 -18.25 -2.36
N ALA A 104 1.13 -18.38 -1.18
CA ALA A 104 -0.26 -18.84 -1.06
C ALA A 104 -1.30 -17.85 -1.61
N CYS A 105 -0.97 -16.57 -1.71
CA CYS A 105 -1.85 -15.56 -2.31
C CYS A 105 -1.18 -14.86 -3.49
N ASP A 106 -0.06 -15.40 -3.98
CA ASP A 106 0.87 -14.72 -4.89
C ASP A 106 1.06 -13.24 -4.51
N GLY A 107 1.31 -13.06 -3.22
CA GLY A 107 1.46 -11.78 -2.57
C GLY A 107 0.33 -10.81 -2.78
N GLN A 108 -0.93 -11.24 -2.96
CA GLN A 108 -2.15 -10.42 -2.96
C GLN A 108 -2.70 -10.11 -1.57
N GLY A 109 -2.34 -10.90 -0.56
CA GLY A 109 -2.79 -10.73 0.83
C GLY A 109 -4.21 -11.23 1.09
N THR A 110 -4.99 -11.50 0.05
CA THR A 110 -6.33 -12.11 0.14
C THR A 110 -6.39 -13.38 -0.68
N VAL A 111 -7.32 -14.27 -0.31
CA VAL A 111 -7.64 -15.49 -1.04
C VAL A 111 -9.16 -15.55 -1.26
N VAL A 112 -9.58 -15.99 -2.43
CA VAL A 112 -11.01 -16.15 -2.75
C VAL A 112 -11.46 -17.53 -2.28
N GLN A 113 -12.35 -17.58 -1.30
CA GLN A 113 -13.01 -18.82 -0.87
C GLN A 113 -14.36 -18.93 -1.56
N VAL A 114 -14.57 -20.05 -2.28
CA VAL A 114 -15.85 -20.35 -2.93
C VAL A 114 -16.65 -21.26 -2.02
N ILE A 115 -17.73 -20.73 -1.43
CA ILE A 115 -18.64 -21.48 -0.59
C ILE A 115 -19.84 -21.89 -1.44
N ARG A 116 -20.09 -23.20 -1.56
CA ARG A 116 -21.26 -23.74 -2.26
C ARG A 116 -22.38 -24.03 -1.25
N MET A 117 -23.49 -23.31 -1.39
CA MET A 117 -24.72 -23.48 -0.61
C MET A 117 -25.77 -24.09 -1.53
N GLY A 118 -25.66 -25.40 -1.78
CA GLY A 118 -26.54 -26.10 -2.71
C GLY A 118 -26.45 -25.55 -4.14
N PRO A 119 -27.55 -25.10 -4.76
CA PRO A 119 -27.52 -24.52 -6.12
C PRO A 119 -26.86 -23.14 -6.20
N LEU A 120 -26.56 -22.48 -5.06
CA LEU A 120 -25.93 -21.16 -5.03
C LEU A 120 -24.43 -21.27 -4.75
N MET A 121 -23.60 -20.60 -5.57
CA MET A 121 -22.16 -20.46 -5.32
C MET A 121 -21.83 -19.01 -4.92
N GLN A 122 -21.20 -18.83 -3.77
CA GLN A 122 -20.77 -17.53 -3.27
C GLN A 122 -19.24 -17.47 -3.22
N GLN A 123 -18.64 -16.43 -3.79
CA GLN A 123 -17.21 -16.16 -3.68
C GLN A 123 -16.98 -15.08 -2.62
N ILE A 124 -16.25 -15.39 -1.56
CA ILE A 124 -15.87 -14.43 -0.52
C ILE A 124 -14.36 -14.20 -0.55
N GLN A 125 -13.94 -12.94 -0.50
CA GLN A 125 -12.53 -12.60 -0.32
C GLN A 125 -12.21 -12.61 1.17
N SER A 126 -11.29 -13.48 1.59
CA SER A 126 -10.80 -13.51 2.96
C SER A 126 -9.31 -13.16 3.00
N ALA A 127 -8.81 -12.73 4.17
CA ALA A 127 -7.38 -12.51 4.35
C ALA A 127 -6.63 -13.83 4.16
N CYS A 128 -5.49 -13.80 3.46
CA CYS A 128 -4.68 -14.99 3.24
C CYS A 128 -4.22 -15.56 4.59
N PRO A 129 -4.49 -16.84 4.89
CA PRO A 129 -4.17 -17.44 6.19
C PRO A 129 -2.65 -17.56 6.43
N ARG A 130 -1.84 -17.62 5.36
CA ARG A 130 -0.39 -17.78 5.46
C ARG A 130 0.33 -16.48 5.84
N CYS A 131 -0.09 -15.35 5.28
CA CYS A 131 0.52 -14.03 5.56
C CYS A 131 -0.38 -13.11 6.41
N GLY A 132 -1.55 -13.56 6.83
CA GLY A 132 -2.49 -12.79 7.65
C GLY A 132 -3.00 -11.50 7.00
N GLY A 133 -2.98 -11.41 5.67
CA GLY A 133 -3.35 -10.18 4.96
C GLY A 133 -2.17 -9.37 4.41
N ALA A 134 -0.94 -9.64 4.84
CA ALA A 134 0.22 -8.80 4.50
C ALA A 134 0.64 -8.91 3.02
N GLY A 135 0.42 -10.06 2.38
CA GLY A 135 0.93 -10.37 1.04
C GLY A 135 2.41 -10.71 1.00
N SER A 136 3.11 -10.55 2.09
CA SER A 136 4.53 -10.83 2.22
C SER A 136 4.87 -11.20 3.65
N SER A 137 6.01 -11.83 3.85
CA SER A 137 6.54 -12.19 5.16
C SER A 137 8.02 -11.89 5.24
N ALA A 138 8.45 -11.29 6.35
CA ALA A 138 9.85 -11.04 6.65
C ALA A 138 10.22 -11.65 8.01
N LYS A 139 11.48 -12.04 8.14
CA LYS A 139 12.01 -12.54 9.43
C LYS A 139 12.04 -11.41 10.45
N THR A 140 11.39 -11.62 11.59
CA THR A 140 11.35 -10.65 12.69
C THR A 140 12.02 -11.21 13.93
N LYS A 141 12.68 -10.35 14.70
CA LYS A 141 13.18 -10.63 16.05
C LYS A 141 12.39 -9.81 17.07
N THR A 142 12.31 -10.32 18.30
CA THR A 142 11.70 -9.59 19.40
C THR A 142 12.78 -8.79 20.12
N GLU A 143 12.55 -7.49 20.27
CA GLU A 143 13.45 -6.57 20.96
C GLU A 143 12.71 -5.94 22.15
N ARG A 144 13.41 -5.89 23.30
CA ARG A 144 12.93 -5.20 24.50
C ARG A 144 13.70 -3.89 24.62
N GLU A 145 12.97 -2.79 24.65
CA GLU A 145 13.51 -1.45 24.76
C GLU A 145 12.82 -0.74 25.94
N VAL A 146 13.59 -0.03 26.75
CA VAL A 146 13.03 0.76 27.85
C VAL A 146 13.01 2.20 27.38
N LEU A 147 11.82 2.75 27.16
CA LEU A 147 11.65 4.15 26.80
C LEU A 147 11.50 4.99 28.06
N GLU A 148 12.04 6.20 28.05
CA GLU A 148 11.77 7.21 29.05
C GLU A 148 10.60 8.06 28.57
N VAL A 149 9.52 8.07 29.35
CA VAL A 149 8.30 8.81 29.06
C VAL A 149 8.17 9.93 30.08
N PHE A 150 8.07 11.16 29.59
CA PHE A 150 7.93 12.39 30.38
C PHE A 150 6.46 12.72 30.63
#